data_AF-A0A0N5BQU6-F1
#
_entry.id   AF-A0A0N5BQU6-F1
#
_cell.length_a   1.000
_cell.length_b   1.000
_cell.length_c   1.000
_cell.angle_alpha   90.00
_cell.angle_beta   90.00
_cell.angle_gamma   90.00
#
_symmetry.space_group_name_H-M   'P 1'
#
loop_
_entity.id
_entity.type
_entity.pdbx_description
1 polymer ?
#
loop_
_entity_poly.entity_id
_entity_poly.type
_entity_poly.pdbx_seq_one_letter_code
_entity_poly.pdbx_strand_id
1 'polypeptide(L)'
;MGNIVLPSTQDYWKSDDLYDFPVFRNTMNRLRFNTILRFLTFSNESDSDDRLGKVRYLSNHFNKIMEEQYYPSRELCIDESMMGFKGRLLFRQFIKNKKHKFGVKFYILTEPNGLILKHRIYDGTKIDFDGSSSATESIVLDLMKNYLSKGHSLYMDNFYNSIKLSERLLEFATYSTGTLRSNRKLNPRDVVDAKLKKGEIISRYSYNVGITKWRDTKEVTVISTEFNGDVLNLKNRWGKNIRKPTSIHSYNQNMDGIDRMDQMISYYTNLRKTSRWHMKVNFRKIEMIIHNSHILYATQASKKIPLREFREEIIKDLLKKETPPPKEIRKRPLFHCLLKFEKLRGSKVTQRKRCIICAKSNIRRDTSYYCGACYNDPPLCIKNCFSNYHLENY
;
A
#
# COMPACT_ATOMS: atom_id res chain seq x y z
N MET A 1 9.28 10.89 1.42
CA MET A 1 9.47 10.86 -0.05
C MET A 1 8.16 10.75 -0.84
N GLY A 2 7.06 10.20 -0.31
CA GLY A 2 5.77 10.21 -1.04
C GLY A 2 5.07 11.58 -1.03
N ASN A 3 5.06 12.25 0.13
CA ASN A 3 4.43 13.58 0.27
C ASN A 3 5.25 14.71 -0.38
N ILE A 4 6.56 14.52 -0.55
CA ILE A 4 7.48 15.46 -1.18
C ILE A 4 8.18 14.69 -2.29
N VAL A 5 7.86 14.97 -3.55
CA VAL A 5 8.39 14.23 -4.72
C VAL A 5 9.44 15.07 -5.44
N LEU A 6 10.72 14.74 -5.22
CA LEU A 6 11.83 15.38 -5.94
C LEU A 6 12.19 14.63 -7.23
N PRO A 7 12.79 15.30 -8.23
CA PRO A 7 13.13 14.70 -9.53
C PRO A 7 14.02 13.45 -9.40
N SER A 8 15.07 13.53 -8.58
CA SER A 8 15.97 12.41 -8.31
C SER A 8 15.97 12.03 -6.83
N THR A 9 16.36 10.78 -6.54
CA THR A 9 16.55 10.32 -5.16
C THR A 9 17.69 11.05 -4.46
N GLN A 10 18.67 11.56 -5.19
CA GLN A 10 19.83 12.24 -4.61
C GLN A 10 19.47 13.62 -4.08
N ASP A 11 18.48 14.28 -4.70
CA ASP A 11 18.06 15.64 -4.33
C ASP A 11 17.55 15.74 -2.89
N TYR A 12 17.02 14.65 -2.32
CA TYR A 12 16.57 14.62 -0.93
C TYR A 12 17.69 14.84 0.10
N TRP A 13 18.96 14.70 -0.29
CA TRP A 13 20.11 14.90 0.58
C TRP A 13 20.93 16.14 0.23
N LYS A 14 20.49 16.97 -0.73
CA LYS A 14 21.16 18.23 -1.07
C LYS A 14 20.96 19.26 0.03
N SER A 15 21.98 20.08 0.27
CA SER A 15 21.98 21.25 1.18
C SER A 15 21.83 22.57 0.46
N ASP A 16 21.58 22.52 -0.84
CA ASP A 16 21.23 23.68 -1.65
C ASP A 16 19.86 24.20 -1.22
N ASP A 17 19.68 25.51 -1.13
CA ASP A 17 18.49 26.15 -0.57
C ASP A 17 17.19 25.73 -1.28
N LEU A 18 17.24 25.37 -2.57
CA LEU A 18 16.06 24.90 -3.32
C LEU A 18 15.62 23.50 -2.90
N TYR A 19 16.50 22.72 -2.28
CA TYR A 19 16.31 21.32 -1.93
C TYR A 19 16.66 21.00 -0.49
N ASP A 20 16.86 22.02 0.36
CA ASP A 20 17.32 21.80 1.73
C ASP A 20 16.19 21.25 2.60
N PHE A 21 16.13 19.92 2.69
CA PHE A 21 15.22 19.20 3.56
C PHE A 21 16.04 18.48 4.65
N PRO A 22 16.38 19.15 5.78
CA PRO A 22 17.26 18.60 6.81
C PRO A 22 16.80 17.25 7.36
N VAL A 23 15.49 17.01 7.39
CA VAL A 23 14.87 15.77 7.89
C VAL A 23 15.49 14.51 7.26
N PHE A 24 15.81 14.51 5.97
CA PHE A 24 16.37 13.32 5.31
C PHE A 24 17.81 13.04 5.76
N ARG A 25 18.66 14.07 5.76
CA ARG A 25 20.06 13.96 6.20
C ARG A 25 20.18 13.63 7.69
N ASN A 26 19.31 14.22 8.51
CA ASN A 26 19.28 14.02 9.97
C ASN A 26 18.73 12.64 10.37
N THR A 27 17.88 12.06 9.53
CA THR A 27 17.32 10.71 9.76
C THR A 27 18.30 9.62 9.34
N MET A 28 18.83 9.69 8.12
CA MET A 28 19.68 8.64 7.57
C MET A 28 20.63 9.17 6.51
N ASN A 29 21.90 8.76 6.54
CA ASN A 29 22.84 9.09 5.46
C ASN A 29 22.39 8.47 4.12
N ARG A 30 22.56 9.21 3.02
CA ARG A 30 22.25 8.80 1.64
C ARG A 30 22.83 7.43 1.26
N LEU A 31 24.10 7.19 1.59
CA LEU A 31 24.78 5.93 1.30
C LEU A 31 24.09 4.78 2.02
N ARG A 32 23.78 4.94 3.31
CA ARG A 32 23.06 3.95 4.11
C ARG A 32 21.68 3.67 3.52
N PHE A 33 20.93 4.71 3.14
CA PHE A 33 19.62 4.56 2.51
C PHE A 33 19.70 3.73 1.21
N ASN A 34 20.65 4.07 0.34
CA ASN A 34 20.85 3.35 -0.92
C ASN A 34 21.29 1.90 -0.69
N THR A 35 22.16 1.65 0.29
CA THR A 35 22.58 0.30 0.67
C THR A 35 21.37 -0.52 1.16
N ILE A 36 20.57 0.02 2.08
CA ILE A 36 19.36 -0.65 2.56
C ILE A 36 18.42 -0.93 1.39
N LEU A 37 18.12 0.08 0.56
CA LEU A 37 17.21 -0.08 -0.57
C LEU A 37 17.70 -1.14 -1.58
N ARG A 38 19.01 -1.25 -1.79
CA ARG A 38 19.63 -2.24 -2.67
C ARG A 38 19.42 -3.67 -2.15
N PHE A 39 19.64 -3.89 -0.85
CA PHE A 39 19.60 -5.22 -0.23
C PHE A 39 18.25 -5.58 0.39
N LEU A 40 17.30 -4.63 0.47
CA LEU A 40 15.96 -4.89 0.97
C LEU A 40 15.28 -6.00 0.16
N THR A 41 14.82 -7.02 0.89
CA THR A 41 14.08 -8.19 0.40
C THR A 41 12.95 -8.51 1.36
N PHE A 42 11.90 -9.15 0.85
CA PHE A 42 10.72 -9.56 1.63
C PHE A 42 10.44 -11.06 1.47
N SER A 43 11.44 -11.82 1.02
CA SER A 43 11.36 -13.26 0.83
C SER A 43 12.61 -13.91 1.38
N ASN A 44 12.42 -15.04 2.06
CA ASN A 44 13.48 -15.99 2.36
C ASN A 44 13.64 -16.82 1.08
N GLU A 45 14.76 -16.71 0.38
CA GLU A 45 14.96 -17.34 -0.93
C GLU A 45 14.82 -18.87 -0.82
N SER A 46 13.79 -19.49 -1.45
CA SER A 46 13.72 -20.96 -1.51
C SER A 46 12.77 -21.63 -2.51
N ASP A 47 12.01 -20.92 -3.37
CA ASP A 47 11.22 -21.59 -4.42
C ASP A 47 11.40 -20.93 -5.78
N SER A 48 12.12 -21.60 -6.69
CA SER A 48 12.37 -21.14 -8.06
C SER A 48 11.11 -21.13 -8.92
N ASP A 49 10.12 -21.96 -8.60
CA ASP A 49 8.89 -22.12 -9.40
C ASP A 49 7.78 -21.14 -9.01
N ASP A 50 7.88 -20.49 -7.84
CA ASP A 50 6.92 -19.48 -7.43
C ASP A 50 7.19 -18.12 -8.09
N ARG A 51 6.43 -17.80 -9.14
CA ARG A 51 6.44 -16.49 -9.84
C ARG A 51 6.22 -15.29 -8.90
N LEU A 52 5.51 -15.47 -7.79
CA LEU A 52 5.22 -14.44 -6.79
C LEU A 52 6.04 -14.58 -5.50
N GLY A 53 7.00 -15.51 -5.42
CA GLY A 53 7.74 -15.80 -4.18
C GLY A 53 8.33 -14.55 -3.51
N LYS A 54 8.86 -13.61 -4.31
CA LYS A 54 9.46 -12.34 -3.84
C LYS A 54 8.47 -11.34 -3.21
N VAL A 55 7.18 -11.56 -3.38
CA VAL A 55 6.10 -10.68 -2.88
C VAL A 55 5.07 -11.43 -2.04
N ARG A 56 5.13 -12.76 -1.99
CA ARG A 56 4.17 -13.65 -1.33
C ARG A 56 3.96 -13.29 0.13
N TYR A 57 5.06 -13.11 0.88
CA TYR A 57 5.01 -12.78 2.31
C TYR A 57 4.12 -11.57 2.61
N LEU A 58 4.39 -10.42 1.99
CA LEU A 58 3.57 -9.21 2.21
C LEU A 58 2.15 -9.34 1.63
N SER A 59 1.94 -10.13 0.57
CA SER A 59 0.58 -10.38 0.07
C SER A 59 -0.25 -11.14 1.10
N ASN A 60 0.30 -12.23 1.62
CA ASN A 60 -0.37 -13.07 2.61
C ASN A 60 -0.55 -12.32 3.93
N HIS A 61 0.47 -11.58 4.37
CA HIS A 61 0.38 -10.77 5.57
C HIS A 61 -0.72 -9.72 5.48
N PHE A 62 -0.81 -8.97 4.37
CA PHE A 62 -1.89 -8.00 4.18
C PHE A 62 -3.28 -8.67 4.25
N ASN A 63 -3.48 -9.75 3.48
CA ASN A 63 -4.78 -10.42 3.44
C ASN A 63 -5.16 -10.99 4.81
N LYS A 64 -4.19 -11.58 5.53
CA LYS A 64 -4.37 -12.10 6.89
C LYS A 64 -4.79 -11.00 7.87
N ILE A 65 -4.06 -9.88 7.90
CA ILE A 65 -4.36 -8.78 8.82
C ILE A 65 -5.75 -8.19 8.52
N MET A 66 -6.13 -8.02 7.26
CA MET A 66 -7.46 -7.51 6.93
C MET A 66 -8.57 -8.46 7.39
N GLU A 67 -8.37 -9.77 7.23
CA GLU A 67 -9.31 -10.79 7.70
C GLU A 67 -9.42 -10.83 9.23
N GLU A 68 -8.32 -10.62 9.96
CA GLU A 68 -8.31 -10.65 11.43
C GLU A 68 -8.85 -9.35 12.06
N GLN A 69 -8.64 -8.20 11.41
CA GLN A 69 -8.91 -6.88 12.01
C GLN A 69 -10.25 -6.28 11.61
N TYR A 70 -10.86 -6.74 10.51
CA TYR A 70 -12.03 -6.07 9.95
C TYR A 70 -13.02 -7.04 9.31
N TYR A 71 -14.30 -6.84 9.64
CA TYR A 71 -15.41 -7.48 8.93
C TYR A 71 -16.21 -6.42 8.17
N PRO A 72 -16.44 -6.59 6.85
CA PRO A 72 -17.05 -5.57 6.02
C PRO A 72 -18.56 -5.45 6.18
N SER A 73 -19.09 -4.33 5.69
CA SER A 73 -20.51 -4.12 5.44
C SER A 73 -21.04 -5.01 4.31
N ARG A 74 -22.35 -4.92 4.05
CA ARG A 74 -23.06 -5.81 3.13
C ARG A 74 -22.57 -5.65 1.69
N GLU A 75 -22.34 -4.43 1.23
CA GLU A 75 -21.98 -4.11 -0.15
C GLU A 75 -20.48 -4.26 -0.38
N LEU A 76 -20.11 -5.11 -1.33
CA LEU A 76 -18.73 -5.39 -1.72
C LEU A 76 -18.54 -5.18 -3.21
N CYS A 77 -17.35 -4.83 -3.67
CA CYS A 77 -17.04 -4.75 -5.09
C CYS A 77 -15.70 -5.39 -5.46
N ILE A 78 -15.66 -5.98 -6.67
CA ILE A 78 -14.44 -6.54 -7.27
C ILE A 78 -14.13 -5.82 -8.58
N ASP A 79 -12.89 -5.37 -8.71
CA ASP A 79 -12.34 -4.86 -9.97
C ASP A 79 -10.82 -5.07 -10.06
N GLU A 80 -10.28 -4.72 -11.22
CA GLU A 80 -8.87 -4.64 -11.51
C GLU A 80 -8.20 -3.32 -11.09
N SER A 81 -7.09 -3.41 -10.36
CA SER A 81 -6.11 -2.32 -10.24
C SER A 81 -4.84 -2.63 -11.04
N MET A 82 -4.18 -1.57 -11.54
CA MET A 82 -2.99 -1.69 -12.37
C MET A 82 -1.82 -0.87 -11.82
N MET A 83 -0.78 -1.55 -11.35
CA MET A 83 0.46 -0.90 -10.94
C MET A 83 1.42 -0.82 -12.13
N GLY A 84 1.68 0.39 -12.63
CA GLY A 84 2.52 0.60 -13.81
C GLY A 84 3.93 0.01 -13.67
N PHE A 85 4.35 -0.81 -14.63
CA PHE A 85 5.71 -1.39 -14.67
C PHE A 85 6.08 -1.73 -16.12
N LYS A 86 7.21 -1.19 -16.60
CA LYS A 86 7.70 -1.38 -17.97
C LYS A 86 8.92 -2.31 -18.08
N GLY A 87 9.46 -2.78 -16.97
CA GLY A 87 10.60 -3.71 -16.97
C GLY A 87 10.24 -5.11 -17.46
N ARG A 88 11.24 -5.99 -17.50
CA ARG A 88 11.07 -7.41 -17.84
C ARG A 88 10.34 -8.13 -16.69
N LEU A 89 9.19 -8.72 -16.99
CA LEU A 89 8.38 -9.50 -16.07
C LEU A 89 7.48 -10.45 -16.87
N LEU A 90 7.50 -11.73 -16.52
CA LEU A 90 6.81 -12.80 -17.25
C LEU A 90 5.29 -12.58 -17.36
N PHE A 91 4.66 -12.13 -16.27
CA PHE A 91 3.21 -11.95 -16.16
C PHE A 91 2.76 -10.49 -16.27
N ARG A 92 3.59 -9.62 -16.87
CA ARG A 92 3.20 -8.23 -17.14
C ARG A 92 1.96 -8.19 -18.02
N GLN A 93 0.99 -7.36 -17.67
CA GLN A 93 -0.27 -7.21 -18.40
C GLN A 93 -0.33 -5.90 -19.16
N PHE A 94 -1.10 -5.90 -20.26
CA PHE A 94 -1.50 -4.71 -20.99
C PHE A 94 -3.00 -4.49 -20.85
N ILE A 95 -3.42 -3.33 -20.33
CA ILE A 95 -4.83 -2.93 -20.25
C ILE A 95 -4.99 -1.55 -20.89
N LYS A 96 -5.65 -1.52 -22.05
CA LYS A 96 -5.76 -0.32 -22.90
C LYS A 96 -6.37 0.90 -22.17
N ASN A 97 -7.35 0.67 -21.30
CA ASN A 97 -8.18 1.71 -20.69
C ASN A 97 -7.67 2.21 -19.33
N LYS A 98 -6.61 1.61 -18.76
CA LYS A 98 -6.04 2.08 -17.47
C LYS A 98 -4.93 3.10 -17.75
N LYS A 99 -4.78 4.10 -16.84
CA LYS A 99 -3.77 5.17 -16.91
C LYS A 99 -2.36 4.61 -17.17
N HIS A 100 -2.00 3.56 -16.45
CA HIS A 100 -0.79 2.79 -16.69
C HIS A 100 -1.11 1.56 -17.54
N LYS A 101 -0.95 1.66 -18.86
CA LYS A 101 -1.33 0.57 -19.77
C LYS A 101 -0.51 -0.71 -19.58
N PHE A 102 0.74 -0.61 -19.14
CA PHE A 102 1.63 -1.76 -18.90
C PHE A 102 1.98 -1.87 -17.43
N GLY A 103 1.79 -3.04 -16.84
CA GLY A 103 2.10 -3.21 -15.42
C GLY A 103 1.76 -4.57 -14.83
N VAL A 104 1.72 -4.58 -13.50
CA VAL A 104 1.25 -5.71 -12.71
C VAL A 104 -0.22 -5.50 -12.42
N LYS A 105 -1.04 -6.47 -12.82
CA LYS A 105 -2.48 -6.48 -12.61
C LYS A 105 -2.79 -7.08 -11.23
N PHE A 106 -3.64 -6.40 -10.48
CA PHE A 106 -4.20 -6.86 -9.21
C PHE A 106 -5.71 -7.06 -9.39
N TYR A 107 -6.22 -8.17 -8.87
CA TYR A 107 -7.64 -8.33 -8.59
C TYR A 107 -7.88 -7.92 -7.14
N ILE A 108 -8.80 -7.00 -6.89
CA ILE A 108 -9.02 -6.44 -5.55
C ILE A 108 -10.49 -6.53 -5.18
N LEU A 109 -10.75 -7.02 -3.97
CA LEU A 109 -12.05 -6.95 -3.30
C LEU A 109 -12.03 -5.77 -2.33
N THR A 110 -13.00 -4.86 -2.46
CA THR A 110 -13.12 -3.67 -1.62
C THR A 110 -14.55 -3.44 -1.14
N GLU A 111 -14.72 -2.61 -0.12
CA GLU A 111 -15.99 -1.92 0.11
C GLU A 111 -16.13 -0.70 -0.82
N PRO A 112 -17.36 -0.16 -1.02
CA PRO A 112 -17.62 1.02 -1.86
C PRO A 112 -16.82 2.28 -1.47
N ASN A 113 -16.41 2.41 -0.21
CA ASN A 113 -15.58 3.52 0.27
C ASN A 113 -14.11 3.39 -0.18
N GLY A 114 -13.71 2.26 -0.76
CA GLY A 114 -12.35 1.96 -1.20
C GLY A 114 -11.47 1.27 -0.15
N LEU A 115 -12.04 0.78 0.97
CA LEU A 115 -11.32 -0.06 1.93
C LEU A 115 -11.08 -1.43 1.30
N ILE A 116 -9.82 -1.86 1.32
CA ILE A 116 -9.40 -3.10 0.67
C ILE A 116 -9.52 -4.27 1.63
N LEU A 117 -10.27 -5.30 1.24
CA LEU A 117 -10.47 -6.50 2.04
C LEU A 117 -9.49 -7.60 1.67
N LYS A 118 -9.29 -7.81 0.37
CA LYS A 118 -8.42 -8.85 -0.15
C LYS A 118 -7.88 -8.44 -1.50
N HIS A 119 -6.64 -8.83 -1.79
CA HIS A 119 -6.08 -8.67 -3.13
C HIS A 119 -5.41 -9.97 -3.60
N ARG A 120 -5.35 -10.10 -4.91
CA ARG A 120 -4.61 -11.14 -5.61
C ARG A 120 -3.81 -10.56 -6.77
N ILE A 121 -2.58 -11.00 -6.93
CA ILE A 121 -1.72 -10.60 -8.05
C ILE A 121 -1.95 -11.59 -9.21
N TYR A 122 -2.15 -11.08 -10.41
CA TYR A 122 -2.11 -11.90 -11.62
C TYR A 122 -0.68 -12.38 -11.87
N ASP A 123 -0.47 -13.69 -11.92
CA ASP A 123 0.82 -14.33 -12.20
C ASP A 123 0.81 -15.19 -13.48
N GLY A 124 -0.31 -15.19 -14.21
CA GLY A 124 -0.52 -15.99 -15.41
C GLY A 124 -0.81 -17.47 -15.16
N THR A 125 -1.08 -17.86 -13.91
CA THR A 125 -1.55 -19.21 -13.57
C THR A 125 -3.08 -19.23 -13.52
N LYS A 126 -3.67 -20.40 -13.82
CA LYS A 126 -5.11 -20.62 -13.63
C LYS A 126 -5.37 -20.97 -12.18
N ILE A 127 -6.41 -20.38 -11.61
CA ILE A 127 -6.92 -20.77 -10.30
C ILE A 127 -7.96 -21.86 -10.53
N ASP A 128 -7.80 -22.95 -9.81
CA ASP A 128 -8.83 -23.94 -9.69
C ASP A 128 -9.46 -23.86 -8.31
N PHE A 129 -10.71 -23.39 -8.23
CA PHE A 129 -11.43 -23.27 -6.97
C PHE A 129 -12.06 -24.60 -6.55
N ASP A 130 -12.54 -25.39 -7.53
CA ASP A 130 -13.36 -26.58 -7.29
C ASP A 130 -13.39 -27.60 -8.46
N GLY A 131 -12.53 -27.45 -9.47
CA GLY A 131 -12.46 -28.29 -10.66
C GLY A 131 -13.49 -27.97 -11.77
N SER A 132 -14.53 -27.17 -11.47
CA SER A 132 -15.67 -26.95 -12.37
C SER A 132 -15.86 -25.48 -12.82
N SER A 133 -15.23 -24.56 -12.10
CA SER A 133 -15.27 -23.12 -12.33
C SER A 133 -14.48 -22.70 -13.57
N SER A 134 -15.00 -21.73 -14.33
CA SER A 134 -14.16 -21.01 -15.29
C SER A 134 -13.06 -20.22 -14.57
N ALA A 135 -11.96 -19.90 -15.26
CA ALA A 135 -10.86 -19.14 -14.64
C ALA A 135 -11.31 -17.79 -14.03
N THR A 136 -12.34 -17.16 -14.61
CA THR A 136 -12.92 -15.91 -14.07
C THR A 136 -13.80 -16.16 -12.86
N GLU A 137 -14.62 -17.22 -12.88
CA GLU A 137 -15.40 -17.66 -11.71
C GLU A 137 -14.48 -17.99 -10.53
N SER A 138 -13.42 -18.76 -10.76
CA SER A 138 -12.46 -19.13 -9.71
C SER A 138 -11.80 -17.91 -9.05
N ILE A 139 -11.52 -16.84 -9.81
CA ILE A 139 -10.96 -15.61 -9.26
C ILE A 139 -11.95 -14.93 -8.31
N VAL A 140 -13.22 -14.81 -8.72
CA VAL A 140 -14.26 -14.18 -7.90
C VAL A 140 -14.51 -14.99 -6.63
N LEU A 141 -14.64 -16.31 -6.76
CA LEU A 141 -14.87 -17.21 -5.62
C LEU A 141 -13.66 -17.25 -4.67
N ASP A 142 -12.42 -17.22 -5.17
CA ASP A 142 -11.21 -17.14 -4.34
C ASP A 142 -11.15 -15.82 -3.54
N LEU A 143 -11.47 -14.70 -4.18
CA LEU A 143 -11.54 -13.40 -3.49
C LEU A 143 -12.65 -13.38 -2.44
N MET A 144 -13.80 -13.95 -2.75
CA MET A 144 -14.97 -14.00 -1.87
C MET A 144 -14.92 -15.11 -0.82
N LYS A 145 -13.97 -16.06 -0.87
CA LYS A 145 -13.97 -17.31 -0.08
C LYS A 145 -14.41 -17.17 1.40
N ASN A 146 -13.95 -16.12 2.09
CA ASN A 146 -14.24 -15.90 3.52
C ASN A 146 -15.47 -15.01 3.77
N TYR A 147 -16.14 -14.58 2.71
CA TYR A 147 -17.33 -13.73 2.68
C TYR A 147 -18.53 -14.41 2.00
N LEU A 148 -18.32 -15.59 1.40
CA LEU A 148 -19.42 -16.43 0.88
C LEU A 148 -20.32 -16.91 2.01
N SER A 149 -21.60 -17.11 1.71
CA SER A 149 -22.64 -17.58 2.63
C SER A 149 -22.92 -16.65 3.81
N LYS A 150 -22.66 -15.36 3.66
CA LYS A 150 -22.88 -14.33 4.70
C LYS A 150 -23.87 -13.22 4.30
N GLY A 151 -24.57 -13.36 3.18
CA GLY A 151 -25.61 -12.40 2.75
C GLY A 151 -25.07 -11.10 2.12
N HIS A 152 -23.82 -11.07 1.68
CA HIS A 152 -23.24 -9.91 1.00
C HIS A 152 -23.84 -9.68 -0.38
N SER A 153 -23.79 -8.42 -0.84
CA SER A 153 -24.13 -8.00 -2.20
C SER A 153 -22.85 -7.61 -2.94
N LEU A 154 -22.46 -8.44 -3.90
CA LEU A 154 -21.24 -8.27 -4.70
C LEU A 154 -21.52 -7.50 -6.00
N TYR A 155 -20.77 -6.42 -6.20
CA TYR A 155 -20.79 -5.60 -7.41
C TYR A 155 -19.53 -5.83 -8.24
N MET A 156 -19.69 -6.04 -9.55
CA MET A 156 -18.54 -6.32 -10.44
C MET A 156 -18.78 -5.83 -11.88
N ASP A 157 -17.71 -5.58 -12.63
CA ASP A 157 -17.82 -5.18 -14.05
C ASP A 157 -18.08 -6.39 -14.97
N ASN A 158 -18.44 -6.09 -16.22
CA ASN A 158 -18.75 -7.01 -17.30
C ASN A 158 -17.66 -8.06 -17.61
N PHE A 159 -16.43 -7.84 -17.15
CA PHE A 159 -15.36 -8.84 -17.26
C PHE A 159 -15.67 -10.09 -16.42
N TYR A 160 -16.34 -9.95 -15.27
CA TYR A 160 -16.63 -11.05 -14.36
C TYR A 160 -18.03 -11.64 -14.58
N ASN A 161 -19.03 -10.78 -14.78
CA ASN A 161 -20.44 -11.17 -14.81
C ASN A 161 -20.79 -12.22 -15.88
N SER A 162 -21.48 -13.27 -15.45
CA SER A 162 -22.11 -14.30 -16.26
C SER A 162 -23.29 -14.91 -15.48
N ILE A 163 -24.26 -15.50 -16.19
CA ILE A 163 -25.42 -16.18 -15.55
C ILE A 163 -24.94 -17.30 -14.63
N LYS A 164 -24.04 -18.17 -15.11
CA LYS A 164 -23.47 -19.28 -14.34
C LYS A 164 -22.82 -18.81 -13.03
N LEU A 165 -22.05 -17.71 -13.07
CA LEU A 165 -21.43 -17.16 -11.87
C LEU A 165 -22.48 -16.60 -10.90
N SER A 166 -23.50 -15.91 -11.42
CA SER A 166 -24.59 -15.35 -10.61
C SER A 166 -25.42 -16.43 -9.91
N GLU A 167 -25.78 -17.51 -10.61
CA GLU A 167 -26.46 -18.68 -10.02
C GLU A 167 -25.62 -19.30 -8.90
N ARG A 168 -24.33 -19.48 -9.16
CA ARG A 168 -23.41 -20.06 -8.19
C ARG A 168 -23.17 -19.18 -6.96
N LEU A 169 -23.13 -17.86 -7.12
CA LEU A 169 -23.05 -16.94 -5.97
C LEU A 169 -24.34 -16.99 -5.14
N LEU A 170 -25.50 -17.16 -5.77
CA LEU A 170 -26.76 -17.38 -5.05
C LEU A 170 -26.78 -18.68 -4.25
N GLU A 171 -26.21 -19.77 -4.77
CA GLU A 171 -26.02 -21.02 -4.00
C GLU A 171 -25.21 -20.78 -2.72
N PHE A 172 -24.27 -19.82 -2.76
CA PHE A 172 -23.51 -19.34 -1.61
C PHE A 172 -24.17 -18.15 -0.90
N ALA A 173 -25.49 -18.01 -0.95
CA ALA A 173 -26.25 -16.90 -0.33
C ALA A 173 -25.60 -15.51 -0.50
N THR A 174 -25.04 -15.27 -1.69
CA THR A 174 -24.32 -14.04 -2.04
C THR A 174 -24.99 -13.44 -3.26
N TYR A 175 -25.50 -12.22 -3.13
CA TYR A 175 -26.10 -11.52 -4.24
C TYR A 175 -25.01 -10.99 -5.18
N SER A 176 -25.33 -10.88 -6.47
CA SER A 176 -24.44 -10.32 -7.48
C SER A 176 -25.18 -9.30 -8.33
N THR A 177 -24.55 -8.16 -8.61
CA THR A 177 -25.09 -7.13 -9.50
C THR A 177 -24.00 -6.48 -10.32
N GLY A 178 -24.20 -6.33 -11.62
CA GLY A 178 -23.24 -5.61 -12.43
C GLY A 178 -23.53 -5.58 -13.92
N THR A 179 -22.68 -4.89 -14.66
CA THR A 179 -22.81 -4.80 -16.12
C THR A 179 -22.56 -6.15 -16.77
N LEU A 180 -23.28 -6.46 -17.85
CA LEU A 180 -23.21 -7.76 -18.53
C LEU A 180 -22.86 -7.54 -20.00
N ARG A 181 -21.88 -8.29 -20.52
CA ARG A 181 -21.60 -8.27 -21.97
C ARG A 181 -22.70 -9.02 -22.71
N SER A 182 -23.19 -8.42 -23.79
CA SER A 182 -24.22 -9.00 -24.65
C SER A 182 -23.84 -10.38 -25.20
N ASN A 183 -22.56 -10.61 -25.49
CA ASN A 183 -22.04 -11.84 -26.08
C ASN A 183 -21.73 -12.96 -25.07
N ARG A 184 -22.13 -12.84 -23.79
CA ARG A 184 -22.01 -13.95 -22.84
C ARG A 184 -22.96 -15.09 -23.19
N LYS A 185 -22.54 -16.32 -22.90
CA LYS A 185 -23.38 -17.51 -23.07
C LYS A 185 -24.59 -17.42 -22.14
N LEU A 186 -25.69 -18.08 -22.53
CA LEU A 186 -26.96 -18.18 -21.79
C LEU A 186 -27.75 -16.88 -21.67
N ASN A 187 -27.24 -15.74 -22.14
CA ASN A 187 -27.99 -14.50 -22.12
C ASN A 187 -29.32 -14.63 -22.92
N PRO A 188 -30.44 -14.14 -22.39
CA PRO A 188 -31.73 -14.16 -23.07
C PRO A 188 -31.69 -13.24 -24.30
N ARG A 189 -31.88 -13.83 -25.47
CA ARG A 189 -31.75 -13.15 -26.78
C ARG A 189 -32.80 -12.06 -26.98
N ASP A 190 -34.01 -12.30 -26.50
CA ASP A 190 -35.10 -11.33 -26.54
C ASP A 190 -34.78 -10.05 -25.73
N VAL A 191 -33.93 -10.11 -24.70
CA VAL A 191 -33.44 -8.93 -23.97
C VAL A 191 -32.25 -8.30 -24.68
N VAL A 192 -31.24 -9.10 -25.03
CA VAL A 192 -29.96 -8.58 -25.54
C VAL A 192 -30.12 -7.97 -26.93
N ASP A 193 -30.92 -8.60 -27.79
CA ASP A 193 -31.11 -8.20 -29.19
C ASP A 193 -32.21 -7.14 -29.36
N ALA A 194 -33.02 -6.88 -28.31
CA ALA A 194 -34.02 -5.82 -28.32
C ALA A 194 -33.39 -4.45 -28.55
N LYS A 195 -33.91 -3.71 -29.54
CA LYS A 195 -33.52 -2.33 -29.81
C LYS A 195 -34.43 -1.39 -29.03
N LEU A 196 -33.87 -0.66 -28.08
CA LEU A 196 -34.65 0.19 -27.18
C LEU A 196 -34.64 1.65 -27.65
N LYS A 197 -35.74 2.37 -27.44
CA LYS A 197 -35.76 3.84 -27.47
C LYS A 197 -35.21 4.39 -26.16
N LYS A 198 -34.82 5.67 -26.15
CA LYS A 198 -34.29 6.33 -24.94
C LYS A 198 -35.34 6.30 -23.82
N GLY A 199 -34.95 5.79 -22.66
CA GLY A 199 -35.80 5.62 -21.48
C GLY A 199 -36.49 4.26 -21.39
N GLU A 200 -36.47 3.45 -22.45
CA GLU A 200 -37.08 2.11 -22.42
C GLU A 200 -36.22 1.11 -21.65
N ILE A 201 -36.93 0.16 -21.04
CA ILE A 201 -36.38 -0.89 -20.18
C ILE A 201 -37.03 -2.21 -20.61
N ILE A 202 -36.23 -3.25 -20.76
CA ILE A 202 -36.70 -4.62 -20.93
C ILE A 202 -35.95 -5.53 -19.96
N SER A 203 -36.69 -6.39 -19.26
CA SER A 203 -36.13 -7.31 -18.27
C SER A 203 -36.68 -8.72 -18.46
N ARG A 204 -35.83 -9.71 -18.18
CA ARG A 204 -36.20 -11.12 -18.05
C ARG A 204 -35.57 -11.71 -16.81
N TYR A 205 -36.27 -12.69 -16.24
CA TYR A 205 -35.90 -13.39 -15.03
C TYR A 205 -35.89 -14.88 -15.33
N SER A 206 -34.81 -15.54 -14.95
CA SER A 206 -34.71 -17.01 -14.98
C SER A 206 -33.87 -17.45 -13.80
N TYR A 207 -34.31 -18.48 -13.07
CA TYR A 207 -33.56 -19.08 -11.97
C TYR A 207 -33.02 -18.05 -10.94
N ASN A 208 -33.86 -17.08 -10.53
CA ASN A 208 -33.49 -15.98 -9.61
C ASN A 208 -32.39 -15.04 -10.12
N VAL A 209 -32.07 -15.10 -11.41
CA VAL A 209 -31.18 -14.17 -12.09
C VAL A 209 -32.00 -13.27 -13.02
N GLY A 210 -31.97 -11.98 -12.73
CA GLY A 210 -32.57 -10.93 -13.55
C GLY A 210 -31.56 -10.32 -14.52
N ILE A 211 -31.94 -10.21 -15.79
CA ILE A 211 -31.19 -9.45 -16.79
C ILE A 211 -32.05 -8.30 -17.27
N THR A 212 -31.54 -7.09 -17.13
CA THR A 212 -32.20 -5.85 -17.50
C THR A 212 -31.38 -5.11 -18.54
N LYS A 213 -31.99 -4.74 -19.66
CA LYS A 213 -31.43 -3.84 -20.66
C LYS A 213 -32.15 -2.50 -20.59
N TRP A 214 -31.38 -1.42 -20.53
CA TRP A 214 -31.88 -0.05 -20.45
C TRP A 214 -31.11 0.86 -21.40
N ARG A 215 -31.80 1.82 -22.01
CA ARG A 215 -31.15 2.84 -22.85
C ARG A 215 -31.34 4.22 -22.25
N ASP A 216 -30.25 4.81 -21.78
CA ASP A 216 -30.19 6.27 -21.59
C ASP A 216 -29.60 6.93 -22.85
N THR A 217 -28.32 7.31 -22.79
CA THR A 217 -27.60 7.77 -23.98
C THR A 217 -27.12 6.60 -24.83
N LYS A 218 -26.69 5.52 -24.17
CA LYS A 218 -26.31 4.24 -24.77
C LYS A 218 -27.09 3.11 -24.11
N GLU A 219 -27.20 1.99 -24.81
CA GLU A 219 -27.76 0.76 -24.25
C GLU A 219 -26.77 0.16 -23.25
N VAL A 220 -27.28 -0.26 -22.09
CA VAL A 220 -26.53 -0.95 -21.04
C VAL A 220 -27.34 -2.16 -20.62
N THR A 221 -26.67 -3.31 -20.56
CA THR A 221 -27.23 -4.54 -20.01
C THR A 221 -26.62 -4.79 -18.64
N VAL A 222 -27.46 -5.12 -17.66
CA VAL A 222 -27.08 -5.43 -16.28
C VAL A 222 -27.68 -6.77 -15.89
N ILE A 223 -26.88 -7.56 -15.18
CA ILE A 223 -27.30 -8.77 -14.49
C ILE A 223 -27.44 -8.47 -13.00
N SER A 224 -28.46 -9.03 -12.36
CA SER A 224 -28.64 -8.93 -10.91
C SER A 224 -29.35 -10.14 -10.37
N THR A 225 -28.96 -10.59 -9.19
CA THR A 225 -29.68 -11.60 -8.41
C THR A 225 -30.40 -11.02 -7.20
N GLU A 226 -30.37 -9.70 -7.04
CA GLU A 226 -31.00 -8.97 -5.93
C GLU A 226 -32.20 -8.14 -6.37
N PHE A 227 -32.13 -7.54 -7.57
CA PHE A 227 -33.10 -6.54 -8.01
C PHE A 227 -34.03 -7.07 -9.12
N ASN A 228 -35.34 -6.95 -8.91
CA ASN A 228 -36.38 -7.51 -9.76
C ASN A 228 -36.91 -6.55 -10.83
N GLY A 229 -36.03 -5.71 -11.39
CA GLY A 229 -36.38 -4.86 -12.55
C GLY A 229 -37.14 -3.60 -12.19
N ASP A 230 -37.24 -3.34 -10.89
CA ASP A 230 -37.78 -2.12 -10.33
C ASP A 230 -37.08 -0.89 -10.92
N VAL A 231 -37.85 0.19 -11.00
CA VAL A 231 -37.42 1.43 -11.64
C VAL A 231 -37.58 2.57 -10.66
N LEU A 232 -36.49 3.33 -10.48
CA LEU A 232 -36.47 4.54 -9.68
C LEU A 232 -36.79 5.75 -10.54
N ASN A 233 -37.59 6.66 -10.00
CA ASN A 233 -37.81 7.99 -10.56
C ASN A 233 -36.81 8.95 -9.91
N LEU A 234 -35.75 9.30 -10.66
CA LEU A 234 -34.67 10.15 -10.19
C LEU A 234 -34.63 11.46 -10.97
N LYS A 235 -34.09 12.53 -10.37
CA LYS A 235 -33.72 13.74 -11.11
C LYS A 235 -32.26 13.67 -11.52
N ASN A 236 -31.97 14.01 -12.76
CA ASN A 236 -30.58 14.16 -13.20
C ASN A 236 -29.99 15.50 -12.71
N ARG A 237 -28.70 15.71 -13.00
CA ARG A 237 -27.97 16.95 -12.65
C ARG A 237 -28.60 18.24 -13.21
N TRP A 238 -29.49 18.13 -14.19
CA TRP A 238 -30.21 19.26 -14.79
C TRP A 238 -31.68 19.34 -14.33
N GLY A 239 -32.06 18.61 -13.27
CA GLY A 239 -33.40 18.62 -12.71
C GLY A 239 -34.46 17.83 -13.49
N LYS A 240 -34.09 17.16 -14.60
CA LYS A 240 -35.02 16.38 -15.42
C LYS A 240 -35.25 15.00 -14.81
N ASN A 241 -36.51 14.59 -14.76
CA ASN A 241 -36.91 13.26 -14.31
C ASN A 241 -36.41 12.17 -15.28
N ILE A 242 -35.80 11.14 -14.73
CA ILE A 242 -35.28 9.95 -15.41
C ILE A 242 -35.80 8.72 -14.69
N ARG A 243 -36.33 7.78 -15.47
CA ARG A 243 -36.65 6.42 -15.05
C ARG A 243 -35.40 5.56 -15.20
N LYS A 244 -34.81 5.13 -14.08
CA LYS A 244 -33.57 4.35 -14.06
C LYS A 244 -33.79 3.04 -13.31
N PRO A 245 -33.40 1.87 -13.88
CA PRO A 245 -33.49 0.61 -13.15
C PRO A 245 -32.72 0.65 -11.82
N THR A 246 -33.30 0.09 -10.77
CA THR A 246 -32.70 0.03 -9.42
C THR A 246 -31.34 -0.66 -9.45
N SER A 247 -31.21 -1.77 -10.18
CA SER A 247 -29.94 -2.50 -10.34
C SER A 247 -28.81 -1.62 -10.89
N ILE A 248 -29.11 -0.75 -11.86
CA ILE A 248 -28.14 0.19 -12.44
C ILE A 248 -27.83 1.30 -11.44
N HIS A 249 -28.80 1.78 -10.67
CA HIS A 249 -28.55 2.76 -9.62
C HIS A 249 -27.61 2.21 -8.54
N SER A 250 -27.94 1.04 -7.97
CA SER A 250 -27.15 0.38 -6.94
C SER A 250 -25.74 0.03 -7.42
N TYR A 251 -25.59 -0.43 -8.67
CA TYR A 251 -24.28 -0.67 -9.28
C TYR A 251 -23.40 0.60 -9.28
N ASN A 252 -23.94 1.73 -9.74
CA ASN A 252 -23.16 2.97 -9.81
C ASN A 252 -22.79 3.52 -8.42
N GLN A 253 -23.54 3.19 -7.38
CA GLN A 253 -23.22 3.62 -6.01
C GLN A 253 -22.08 2.80 -5.40
N ASN A 254 -21.93 1.54 -5.80
CA ASN A 254 -21.09 0.57 -5.11
C ASN A 254 -19.84 0.13 -5.87
N MET A 255 -19.72 0.39 -7.17
CA MET A 255 -18.61 -0.07 -8.00
C MET A 255 -17.32 0.77 -7.88
N ASP A 256 -17.41 1.99 -7.34
CA ASP A 256 -16.31 2.97 -7.35
C ASP A 256 -15.16 2.69 -6.36
N GLY A 257 -15.26 1.64 -5.53
CA GLY A 257 -14.31 1.39 -4.43
C GLY A 257 -12.85 1.28 -4.89
N ILE A 258 -12.60 0.50 -5.94
CA ILE A 258 -11.24 0.27 -6.47
C ILE A 258 -10.69 1.55 -7.13
N ASP A 259 -11.51 2.29 -7.89
CA ASP A 259 -11.08 3.54 -8.53
C ASP A 259 -10.78 4.63 -7.49
N ARG A 260 -11.58 4.72 -6.41
CA ARG A 260 -11.28 5.59 -5.26
C ARG A 260 -9.97 5.23 -4.59
N MET A 261 -9.74 3.94 -4.34
CA MET A 261 -8.47 3.45 -3.79
C MET A 261 -7.28 3.81 -4.70
N ASP A 262 -7.40 3.56 -6.00
CA ASP A 262 -6.35 3.88 -6.98
C ASP A 262 -6.05 5.38 -7.02
N GLN A 263 -7.09 6.21 -6.99
CA GLN A 263 -6.97 7.67 -6.93
C GLN A 263 -6.25 8.11 -5.66
N MET A 264 -6.71 7.68 -4.49
CA MET A 264 -6.16 8.07 -3.19
C MET A 264 -4.68 7.69 -3.04
N ILE A 265 -4.31 6.49 -3.46
CA ILE A 265 -2.90 6.06 -3.41
C ILE A 265 -2.05 6.87 -4.42
N SER A 266 -2.60 7.22 -5.58
CA SER A 266 -1.83 7.93 -6.62
C SER A 266 -1.35 9.32 -6.21
N TYR A 267 -2.03 10.00 -5.27
CA TYR A 267 -1.66 11.34 -4.82
C TYR A 267 -0.33 11.39 -4.06
N TYR A 268 0.02 10.34 -3.34
CA TYR A 268 1.19 10.33 -2.44
C TYR A 268 2.12 9.16 -2.73
N THR A 269 2.15 8.70 -3.98
CA THR A 269 2.87 7.48 -4.32
C THR A 269 4.38 7.63 -4.10
N ASN A 270 4.99 6.63 -3.47
CA ASN A 270 6.44 6.56 -3.29
C ASN A 270 7.13 5.71 -4.37
N LEU A 271 6.38 5.25 -5.37
CA LEU A 271 6.84 4.32 -6.38
C LEU A 271 7.81 4.99 -7.38
N ARG A 272 9.10 4.72 -7.21
CA ARG A 272 10.17 5.18 -8.11
C ARG A 272 10.38 4.27 -9.31
N LYS A 273 11.05 4.77 -10.35
CA LYS A 273 11.52 3.97 -11.49
C LYS A 273 12.56 2.96 -10.98
N THR A 274 12.31 1.67 -11.23
CA THR A 274 13.19 0.58 -10.84
C THR A 274 13.04 -0.59 -11.82
N SER A 275 14.09 -1.39 -11.99
CA SER A 275 14.04 -2.67 -12.70
C SER A 275 13.50 -3.82 -11.83
N ARG A 276 13.50 -3.64 -10.49
CA ARG A 276 13.06 -4.65 -9.51
C ARG A 276 11.54 -4.58 -9.31
N TRP A 277 10.78 -5.34 -10.10
CA TRP A 277 9.31 -5.35 -10.08
C TRP A 277 8.74 -5.64 -8.68
N HIS A 278 9.33 -6.57 -7.94
CA HIS A 278 8.87 -7.03 -6.63
C HIS A 278 8.96 -5.93 -5.57
N MET A 279 9.99 -5.08 -5.63
CA MET A 279 10.10 -3.91 -4.77
C MET A 279 8.94 -2.94 -4.98
N LYS A 280 8.55 -2.74 -6.25
CA LYS A 280 7.43 -1.86 -6.59
C LYS A 280 6.10 -2.40 -6.04
N VAL A 281 5.87 -3.71 -6.20
CA VAL A 281 4.70 -4.40 -5.63
C VAL A 281 4.68 -4.31 -4.10
N ASN A 282 5.82 -4.54 -3.44
CA ASN A 282 5.90 -4.51 -1.98
C ASN A 282 5.67 -3.10 -1.42
N PHE A 283 6.21 -2.05 -2.05
CA PHE A 283 5.88 -0.67 -1.68
C PHE A 283 4.42 -0.32 -1.94
N ARG A 284 3.83 -0.80 -3.05
CA ARG A 284 2.40 -0.62 -3.33
C ARG A 284 1.53 -1.23 -2.22
N LYS A 285 1.92 -2.36 -1.65
CA LYS A 285 1.20 -2.96 -0.50
C LYS A 285 1.32 -2.11 0.75
N ILE A 286 2.49 -1.52 1.02
CA ILE A 286 2.64 -0.58 2.15
C ILE A 286 1.74 0.64 1.93
N GLU A 287 1.61 1.13 0.70
CA GLU A 287 0.65 2.20 0.37
C GLU A 287 -0.81 1.77 0.63
N MET A 288 -1.18 0.52 0.27
CA MET A 288 -2.50 -0.06 0.56
C MET A 288 -2.75 -0.16 2.08
N ILE A 289 -1.75 -0.56 2.87
CA ILE A 289 -1.85 -0.63 4.33
C ILE A 289 -2.13 0.77 4.90
N ILE A 290 -1.38 1.79 4.47
CA ILE A 290 -1.58 3.16 4.94
C ILE A 290 -2.96 3.69 4.54
N HIS A 291 -3.42 3.39 3.32
CA HIS A 291 -4.75 3.74 2.84
C HIS A 291 -5.86 3.12 3.69
N ASN A 292 -5.80 1.80 3.92
CA ASN A 292 -6.76 1.13 4.80
C ASN A 292 -6.72 1.68 6.23
N SER A 293 -5.51 1.89 6.77
CA SER A 293 -5.34 2.46 8.12
C SER A 293 -5.97 3.85 8.23
N HIS A 294 -5.89 4.68 7.18
CA HIS A 294 -6.54 5.99 7.14
C HIS A 294 -8.07 5.88 7.14
N ILE A 295 -8.62 4.96 6.34
CA ILE A 295 -10.08 4.74 6.32
C ILE A 295 -10.56 4.27 7.70
N LEU A 296 -9.89 3.27 8.29
CA LEU A 296 -10.23 2.73 9.61
C LEU A 296 -10.06 3.77 10.72
N TYR A 297 -9.02 4.61 10.65
CA TYR A 297 -8.88 5.75 11.55
C TYR A 297 -10.06 6.70 11.40
N ALA A 298 -10.46 7.03 10.17
CA ALA A 298 -11.55 7.97 9.92
C ALA A 298 -12.94 7.43 10.31
N THR A 299 -13.11 6.11 10.49
CA THR A 299 -14.35 5.52 11.02
C THR A 299 -14.42 5.56 12.55
N GLN A 300 -13.28 5.48 13.24
CA GLN A 300 -13.23 5.42 14.71
C GLN A 300 -12.88 6.75 15.38
N ALA A 301 -12.14 7.63 14.70
CA ALA A 301 -11.61 8.85 15.31
C ALA A 301 -12.68 9.95 15.45
N SER A 302 -12.68 10.62 16.61
CA SER A 302 -13.52 11.80 16.86
C SER A 302 -13.17 12.97 15.95
N LYS A 303 -11.90 13.09 15.53
CA LYS A 303 -11.41 14.09 14.59
C LYS A 303 -10.89 13.42 13.32
N LYS A 304 -11.59 13.64 12.21
CA LYS A 304 -11.15 13.18 10.89
C LYS A 304 -10.07 14.12 10.36
N ILE A 305 -8.94 13.56 9.96
CA ILE A 305 -7.84 14.30 9.33
C ILE A 305 -7.64 13.86 7.88
N PRO A 306 -7.22 14.76 6.98
CA PRO A 306 -6.88 14.41 5.61
C PRO A 306 -5.77 13.35 5.52
N LEU A 307 -5.74 12.56 4.45
CA LEU A 307 -4.74 11.49 4.24
C LEU A 307 -3.30 12.02 4.33
N ARG A 308 -3.04 13.25 3.86
CA ARG A 308 -1.71 13.87 3.95
C ARG A 308 -1.27 14.02 5.40
N GLU A 309 -2.11 14.63 6.24
CA GLU A 309 -1.82 14.86 7.66
C GLU A 309 -1.68 13.53 8.40
N PHE A 310 -2.55 12.56 8.13
CA PHE A 310 -2.44 11.21 8.70
C PHE A 310 -1.06 10.57 8.40
N ARG A 311 -0.58 10.71 7.17
CA ARG A 311 0.76 10.24 6.78
C ARG A 311 1.87 11.00 7.48
N GLU A 312 1.71 12.31 7.66
CA GLU A 312 2.69 13.14 8.37
C GLU A 312 2.80 12.71 9.85
N GLU A 313 1.69 12.38 10.51
CA GLU A 313 1.70 11.84 11.87
C GLU A 313 2.40 10.48 11.95
N ILE A 314 2.11 9.55 11.03
CA ILE A 314 2.85 8.27 10.94
C ILE A 314 4.35 8.51 10.75
N ILE A 315 4.72 9.45 9.87
CA ILE A 315 6.13 9.77 9.61
C ILE A 315 6.77 10.34 10.87
N LYS A 316 6.14 11.30 11.54
CA LYS A 316 6.66 11.88 12.78
C LYS A 316 6.87 10.80 13.83
N ASP A 317 5.91 9.89 13.99
CA ASP A 317 5.98 8.81 14.97
C ASP A 317 7.10 7.82 14.67
N LEU A 318 7.23 7.36 13.42
CA LEU A 318 8.33 6.48 12.99
C LEU A 318 9.71 7.16 13.05
N LEU A 319 9.76 8.49 12.97
CA LEU A 319 10.98 9.27 13.09
C LEU A 319 11.29 9.68 14.53
N LYS A 320 10.37 9.47 15.49
CA LYS A 320 10.72 9.57 16.90
C LYS A 320 11.82 8.54 17.10
N LYS A 321 13.03 9.04 17.31
CA LYS A 321 14.08 8.20 17.88
C LYS A 321 13.47 7.73 19.19
N GLU A 322 13.35 6.42 19.42
CA GLU A 322 13.40 5.94 20.79
C GLU A 322 14.56 6.71 21.40
N THR A 323 14.26 7.55 22.40
CA THR A 323 15.34 8.17 23.15
C THR A 323 16.16 6.97 23.58
N PRO A 324 17.43 6.82 23.13
CA PRO A 324 18.29 5.87 23.79
C PRO A 324 18.13 6.21 25.28
N PRO A 325 17.97 5.21 26.17
CA PRO A 325 17.81 5.46 27.59
C PRO A 325 18.83 6.55 27.93
N PRO A 326 18.42 7.66 28.57
CA PRO A 326 19.25 8.85 28.69
C PRO A 326 20.63 8.35 29.00
N LYS A 327 21.61 8.57 28.09
CA LYS A 327 22.99 8.18 28.39
C LYS A 327 23.20 8.74 29.77
N GLU A 328 23.40 7.87 30.78
CA GLU A 328 23.56 8.33 32.14
C GLU A 328 24.49 9.53 32.06
N ILE A 329 24.01 10.70 32.46
CA ILE A 329 24.84 11.89 32.44
C ILE A 329 25.92 11.53 33.45
N ARG A 330 27.06 11.06 32.93
CA ARG A 330 28.17 10.61 33.74
C ARG A 330 28.49 11.80 34.62
N LYS A 331 28.33 11.68 35.94
CA LYS A 331 28.62 12.77 36.87
C LYS A 331 30.05 13.18 36.60
N ARG A 332 30.23 14.36 35.98
CA ARG A 332 31.55 14.88 35.65
C ARG A 332 32.20 15.32 36.97
N PRO A 333 33.48 15.01 37.19
CA PRO A 333 34.22 15.57 38.31
C PRO A 333 34.16 17.10 38.27
N LEU A 334 34.02 17.75 39.44
CA LEU A 334 34.06 19.21 39.57
C LEU A 334 35.44 19.79 39.21
N PHE A 335 36.49 18.98 39.32
CA PHE A 335 37.87 19.37 39.07
C PHE A 335 38.45 18.57 37.90
N HIS A 336 39.30 19.21 37.10
CA HIS A 336 40.01 18.55 36.02
C HIS A 336 40.92 17.45 36.58
N CYS A 337 40.66 16.20 36.18
CA CYS A 337 41.49 15.07 36.55
C CYS A 337 41.63 14.09 35.37
N LEU A 338 42.75 13.37 35.33
CA LEU A 338 42.99 12.31 34.35
C LEU A 338 42.28 11.03 34.79
N LEU A 339 41.29 10.61 34.02
CA LEU A 339 40.62 9.33 34.16
C LEU A 339 41.11 8.35 33.10
N LYS A 340 41.07 7.05 33.41
CA LYS A 340 41.48 5.99 32.48
C LYS A 340 40.28 5.55 31.64
N PHE A 341 40.49 5.34 30.33
CA PHE A 341 39.47 4.74 29.48
C PHE A 341 39.11 3.33 29.96
N GLU A 342 37.92 2.87 29.60
CA GLU A 342 37.47 1.52 29.91
C GLU A 342 38.27 0.47 29.14
N LYS A 343 38.26 -0.76 29.66
CA LYS A 343 38.81 -1.91 28.94
C LYS A 343 37.94 -2.20 27.72
N LEU A 344 38.56 -2.67 26.64
CA LEU A 344 37.81 -3.14 25.47
C LEU A 344 36.94 -4.34 25.89
N ARG A 345 35.69 -4.40 25.41
CA ARG A 345 34.77 -5.50 25.75
C ARG A 345 35.42 -6.85 25.46
N GLY A 346 35.49 -7.73 26.48
CA GLY A 346 36.10 -9.06 26.36
C GLY A 346 37.64 -9.08 26.40
N SER A 347 38.33 -7.97 26.70
CA SER A 347 39.79 -7.90 26.73
C SER A 347 40.34 -7.33 28.04
N LYS A 348 41.56 -7.76 28.42
CA LYS A 348 42.32 -7.14 29.51
C LYS A 348 42.97 -5.80 29.10
N VAL A 349 42.95 -5.47 27.81
CA VAL A 349 43.60 -4.27 27.24
C VAL A 349 42.72 -3.03 27.44
N THR A 350 43.32 -1.97 27.99
CA THR A 350 42.68 -0.66 28.11
C THR A 350 42.59 0.01 26.75
N GLN A 351 41.44 0.61 26.43
CA GLN A 351 41.29 1.40 25.21
C GLN A 351 42.29 2.57 25.20
N ARG A 352 42.96 2.81 24.07
CA ARG A 352 43.84 3.95 23.87
C ARG A 352 43.31 4.82 22.74
N LYS A 353 43.41 6.14 22.90
CA LYS A 353 43.06 7.12 21.87
C LYS A 353 44.23 8.07 21.64
N ARG A 354 44.29 8.69 20.47
CA ARG A 354 45.34 9.65 20.12
C ARG A 354 45.24 10.88 21.02
N CYS A 355 46.36 11.28 21.63
CA CYS A 355 46.44 12.49 22.45
C CYS A 355 46.23 13.73 21.59
N ILE A 356 45.33 14.63 22.00
CA ILE A 356 44.97 15.84 21.22
C ILE A 356 46.14 16.82 21.15
N ILE A 357 46.82 17.07 22.26
CA ILE A 357 47.99 17.98 22.29
C ILE A 357 49.15 17.44 21.46
N CYS A 358 49.49 16.16 21.59
CA CYS A 358 50.52 15.56 20.75
C CYS A 358 50.15 15.61 19.26
N ALA A 359 48.88 15.40 18.93
CA ALA A 359 48.40 15.50 17.55
C ALA A 359 48.56 16.92 16.99
N LYS A 360 48.28 17.97 17.77
CA LYS A 360 48.53 19.37 17.37
C LYS A 360 50.01 19.60 17.04
N SER A 361 50.93 19.01 17.82
CA SER A 361 52.37 19.10 17.59
C SER A 361 52.92 18.11 16.55
N ASN A 362 52.06 17.49 15.73
CA ASN A 362 52.43 16.44 14.76
C ASN A 362 53.16 15.21 15.36
N ILE A 363 53.03 14.96 16.66
CA ILE A 363 53.58 13.80 17.35
C ILE A 363 52.52 12.70 17.43
N ARG A 364 52.85 11.49 16.95
CA ARG A 364 51.96 10.32 17.10
C ARG A 364 52.12 9.71 18.50
N ARG A 365 51.13 9.94 19.37
CA ARG A 365 51.12 9.37 20.72
C ARG A 365 49.71 8.99 21.15
N ASP A 366 49.55 7.75 21.60
CA ASP A 366 48.29 7.23 22.10
C ASP A 366 48.31 7.13 23.64
N THR A 367 47.22 7.55 24.26
CA THR A 367 47.04 7.59 25.71
C THR A 367 45.84 6.75 26.12
N SER A 368 45.94 6.10 27.28
CA SER A 368 44.81 5.44 27.96
C SER A 368 44.04 6.40 28.87
N TYR A 369 44.35 7.69 28.86
CA TYR A 369 43.81 8.68 29.78
C TYR A 369 43.09 9.81 29.05
N TYR A 370 42.10 10.41 29.73
CA TYR A 370 41.35 11.57 29.28
C TYR A 370 40.99 12.49 30.45
N CYS A 371 40.65 13.75 30.18
CA CYS A 371 40.10 14.62 31.22
C CYS A 371 38.61 14.34 31.44
N GLY A 372 38.21 13.93 32.65
CA GLY A 372 36.81 13.63 32.96
C GLY A 372 35.91 14.85 33.16
N ALA A 373 36.49 16.02 33.45
CA ALA A 373 35.73 17.26 33.65
C ALA A 373 35.41 17.95 32.30
N CYS A 374 36.35 17.96 31.35
CA CYS A 374 36.22 18.63 30.06
C CYS A 374 35.18 18.01 29.14
N TYR A 375 34.42 18.85 28.43
CA TYR A 375 33.48 18.42 27.40
C TYR A 375 34.19 17.54 26.35
N ASN A 376 33.52 16.46 25.91
CA ASN A 376 34.04 15.45 24.97
C ASN A 376 35.21 14.56 25.43
N ASP A 377 35.55 14.54 26.72
CA ASP A 377 36.51 13.58 27.30
C ASP A 377 37.86 13.55 26.53
N PRO A 378 38.55 14.71 26.43
CA PRO A 378 39.73 14.86 25.57
C PRO A 378 40.84 13.88 26.00
N PRO A 379 41.35 13.02 25.09
CA PRO A 379 42.47 12.15 25.39
C PRO A 379 43.76 12.96 25.59
N LEU A 380 44.38 12.83 26.75
CA LEU A 380 45.57 13.59 27.14
C LEU A 380 46.64 12.66 27.73
N CYS A 381 47.91 12.92 27.42
CA CYS A 381 49.03 12.22 28.06
C CYS A 381 49.23 12.74 29.50
N ILE A 382 49.73 11.87 30.38
CA ILE A 382 50.01 12.21 31.79
C ILE A 382 51.01 13.36 31.90
N LYS A 383 52.12 13.29 31.15
CA LYS A 383 53.17 14.31 31.17
C LYS A 383 52.83 15.46 30.23
N ASN A 384 52.77 16.68 30.78
CA ASN A 384 52.68 17.99 30.11
C ASN A 384 51.42 18.25 29.26
N CYS A 385 50.87 17.25 28.57
CA CYS A 385 49.70 17.42 27.71
C CYS A 385 48.44 17.77 28.51
N PHE A 386 48.27 17.19 29.71
CA PHE A 386 47.15 17.53 30.57
C PHE A 386 47.21 19.00 31.01
N SER A 387 48.35 19.44 31.56
CA SER A 387 48.51 20.82 32.01
C SER A 387 48.40 21.82 30.85
N ASN A 388 49.10 21.56 29.74
CA ASN A 388 49.07 22.45 28.56
C ASN A 388 47.66 22.59 27.98
N TYR A 389 46.88 21.50 27.92
CA TYR A 389 45.51 21.57 27.45
C TYR A 389 44.63 22.48 28.31
N HIS A 390 44.84 22.51 29.62
CA HIS A 390 44.04 23.36 30.51
C HIS A 390 44.57 24.80 30.59
N LEU A 391 45.88 25.03 30.38
CA LEU A 391 46.45 26.38 30.25
C LEU A 391 46.08 27.08 28.94
N GLU A 392 45.82 26.33 27.87
CA GLU A 392 45.42 26.89 26.57
C GLU A 392 43.91 27.22 26.48
N ASN A 393 43.08 26.62 27.35
CA ASN A 393 41.62 26.68 27.23
C ASN A 393 40.91 27.27 28.46
N TYR A 394 41.67 27.65 29.51
CA TYR A 394 41.24 28.35 30.72
C TYR A 394 42.38 29.25 31.19
#